data_AF-A0A2S8WSM6-F1
#
_entry.id   AF-A0A2S8WSM6-F1
#
_cell.length_a   1.000
_cell.length_b   1.000
_cell.length_c   1.000
_cell.angle_alpha   90.00
_cell.angle_beta   90.00
_cell.angle_gamma   90.00
#
_symmetry.space_group_name_H-M   'P 1'
#
loop_
_entity.id
_entity.type
_entity.pdbx_description
1 polymer ?
#
loop_
_entity_poly.entity_id
_entity_poly.type
_entity_poly.pdbx_seq_one_letter_code
_entity_poly.pdbx_strand_id
1 'polypeptide(L)'
;MFSCILAGAAVLALGLTAASCAAPQNKASQGTGTTPQGPSMTPATSTTPSDSPSSPAASSSAPTDTQEKTLRLSVSGEAPAALVKTLVMTRDGKKAGGQMIRQNLPFSQDIVLPAGSELTKVLVLGKSIDGASNELTCSINIAGGALKESSSRGHSPAECLFLGSGAE
;
A
#
# COMPACT_ATOMS: atom_id res chain seq x y z
N MET A 1 48.19 -15.04 17.83
CA MET A 1 49.17 -14.02 18.23
C MET A 1 49.59 -13.24 17.00
N PHE A 2 49.08 -12.01 16.83
CA PHE A 2 49.83 -10.87 16.30
C PHE A 2 49.04 -9.61 16.66
N SER A 3 49.79 -8.66 17.22
CA SER A 3 49.34 -7.53 18.03
C SER A 3 48.85 -6.32 17.22
N CYS A 4 48.13 -5.46 17.96
CA CYS A 4 47.66 -4.11 17.67
C CYS A 4 48.66 -3.12 17.05
N ILE A 5 48.14 -2.19 16.24
CA ILE A 5 48.56 -0.76 16.16
C ILE A 5 47.25 0.02 15.94
N LEU A 6 46.63 0.65 16.95
CA LEU A 6 46.90 1.94 17.59
C LEU A 6 46.70 3.19 16.68
N ALA A 7 45.71 4.00 17.09
CA ALA A 7 45.61 5.46 17.06
C ALA A 7 45.49 6.22 15.71
N GLY A 8 44.41 7.00 15.64
CA GLY A 8 44.26 8.16 14.77
C GLY A 8 43.02 8.96 15.14
N ALA A 9 43.18 9.97 16.00
CA ALA A 9 42.15 10.92 16.42
C ALA A 9 42.30 12.26 15.68
N ALA A 10 41.20 12.91 15.31
CA ALA A 10 40.97 14.38 15.22
C ALA A 10 39.61 14.62 14.51
N VAL A 11 38.55 15.14 15.15
CA VAL A 11 38.25 16.52 15.59
C VAL A 11 37.63 17.42 14.50
N LEU A 12 36.35 17.75 14.75
CA LEU A 12 35.55 18.96 14.43
C LEU A 12 35.43 19.48 12.98
N ALA A 13 34.17 19.54 12.52
CA ALA A 13 33.65 20.76 11.90
C ALA A 13 32.14 20.89 12.19
N LEU A 14 31.78 21.95 12.91
CA LEU A 14 30.41 22.44 13.04
C LEU A 14 29.92 22.95 11.68
N GLY A 15 28.67 22.66 11.36
CA GLY A 15 27.94 23.31 10.27
C GLY A 15 26.49 23.53 10.68
N LEU A 16 26.25 24.57 11.50
CA LEU A 16 24.91 25.13 11.68
C LEU A 16 24.57 25.97 10.45
N THR A 17 23.54 25.60 9.71
CA THR A 17 22.76 26.57 8.93
C THR A 17 21.30 26.42 9.29
N ALA A 18 20.79 27.48 9.90
CA ALA A 18 19.42 27.65 10.32
C ALA A 18 18.50 28.01 9.13
N ALA A 19 17.24 27.61 9.29
CA ALA A 19 16.02 28.26 8.79
C ALA A 19 15.83 28.41 7.28
N SER A 20 14.77 27.79 6.77
CA SER A 20 13.64 28.62 6.36
C SER A 20 12.31 27.88 6.46
N CYS A 21 11.37 28.55 7.09
CA CYS A 21 10.02 28.14 7.44
C CYS A 21 9.08 28.50 6.27
N ALA A 22 8.24 27.58 5.83
CA ALA A 22 7.04 27.92 5.06
C ALA A 22 5.96 26.86 5.33
N ALA A 23 5.15 27.14 6.36
CA ALA A 23 3.90 26.46 6.63
C ALA A 23 2.76 27.05 5.75
N PRO A 24 1.58 26.41 5.68
CA PRO A 24 0.77 26.29 4.47
C PRO A 24 -0.28 27.40 4.30
N GLN A 25 -0.61 27.74 3.05
CA GLN A 25 -1.81 28.50 2.72
C GLN A 25 -2.96 27.55 2.35
N ASN A 26 -3.83 27.33 3.33
CA ASN A 26 -5.16 26.77 3.14
C ASN A 26 -6.06 27.88 2.57
N LYS A 27 -6.64 27.69 1.38
CA LYS A 27 -7.65 28.60 0.83
C LYS A 27 -8.85 27.78 0.37
N ALA A 28 -9.82 27.62 1.28
CA ALA A 28 -11.18 27.22 0.94
C ALA A 28 -12.09 28.45 1.10
N SER A 29 -12.89 28.71 0.07
CA SER A 29 -14.26 29.27 0.11
C SER A 29 -14.65 29.63 -1.32
N GLN A 30 -15.50 28.81 -1.94
CA GLN A 30 -16.97 28.89 -1.92
C GLN A 30 -17.47 29.69 -3.12
N GLY A 31 -17.91 28.94 -4.13
CA GLY A 31 -18.73 29.45 -5.21
C GLY A 31 -20.15 28.91 -5.09
N THR A 32 -21.10 29.79 -5.43
CA THR A 32 -22.49 29.55 -5.89
C THR A 32 -23.42 28.83 -4.90
N GLY A 33 -24.63 29.27 -4.58
CA GLY A 33 -25.54 30.25 -5.15
C GLY A 33 -26.98 29.85 -4.77
N THR A 34 -27.91 30.81 -4.77
CA THR A 34 -29.39 30.69 -4.79
C THR A 34 -30.18 30.21 -3.55
N THR A 35 -30.87 31.18 -2.93
CA THR A 35 -32.16 31.15 -2.20
C THR A 35 -33.37 30.89 -3.15
N PRO A 36 -34.66 30.92 -2.72
CA PRO A 36 -35.37 30.30 -1.58
C PRO A 36 -36.74 29.67 -2.00
N GLN A 37 -37.36 28.78 -1.19
CA GLN A 37 -38.84 28.59 -1.14
C GLN A 37 -39.27 27.61 -0.03
N GLY A 38 -40.14 28.06 0.89
CA GLY A 38 -40.90 27.19 1.83
C GLY A 38 -42.28 26.80 1.24
N PRO A 39 -43.32 26.51 2.04
CA PRO A 39 -43.40 25.98 3.41
C PRO A 39 -44.29 24.71 3.52
N SER A 40 -44.50 24.22 4.75
CA SER A 40 -45.80 23.72 5.29
C SER A 40 -46.05 22.19 5.48
N MET A 41 -46.65 21.92 6.66
CA MET A 41 -47.49 20.76 7.09
C MET A 41 -46.79 19.42 7.39
N THR A 42 -47.14 18.55 8.34
CA THR A 42 -47.96 18.43 9.59
C THR A 42 -47.63 17.01 10.11
N PRO A 43 -47.57 16.69 11.42
CA PRO A 43 -47.27 15.33 11.90
C PRO A 43 -48.54 14.48 12.04
N ALA A 44 -48.51 13.21 11.61
CA ALA A 44 -49.57 12.22 11.93
C ALA A 44 -49.10 10.75 11.82
N THR A 45 -48.98 10.12 13.00
CA THR A 45 -49.58 8.83 13.45
C THR A 45 -49.41 7.50 12.69
N SER A 46 -48.76 6.57 13.40
CA SER A 46 -48.97 5.11 13.62
C SER A 46 -49.67 4.19 12.60
N THR A 47 -49.05 3.02 12.34
CA THR A 47 -49.68 1.69 12.44
C THR A 47 -48.65 0.55 12.42
N THR A 48 -48.69 -0.31 13.44
CA THR A 48 -48.03 -1.64 13.62
C THR A 48 -48.76 -2.75 12.83
N PRO A 49 -48.37 -4.03 12.94
CA PRO A 49 -47.19 -4.71 12.40
C PRO A 49 -47.61 -5.71 11.28
N SER A 50 -46.70 -6.15 10.41
CA SER A 50 -46.98 -7.29 9.53
C SER A 50 -45.83 -8.29 9.59
N ASP A 51 -46.11 -9.37 10.33
CA ASP A 51 -45.37 -10.61 10.40
C ASP A 51 -45.45 -11.29 9.01
N SER A 52 -44.31 -11.61 8.41
CA SER A 52 -44.25 -12.56 7.31
C SER A 52 -43.06 -13.48 7.53
N PRO A 53 -43.30 -14.80 7.67
CA PRO A 53 -42.26 -15.74 7.98
C PRO A 53 -41.44 -16.07 6.72
N SER A 54 -40.13 -16.19 6.96
CA SER A 54 -39.16 -17.06 6.26
C SER A 54 -39.23 -17.12 4.74
N SER A 55 -38.28 -16.44 4.09
CA SER A 55 -37.74 -16.89 2.81
C SER A 55 -36.23 -17.08 2.97
N PRO A 56 -35.66 -18.21 2.50
CA PRO A 56 -34.35 -18.69 2.91
C PRO A 56 -33.23 -17.72 2.54
N ALA A 57 -32.24 -17.65 3.42
CA ALA A 57 -30.99 -16.94 3.23
C ALA A 57 -30.48 -17.15 1.81
N ALA A 58 -30.47 -16.07 1.02
CA ALA A 58 -29.70 -16.01 -0.20
C ALA A 58 -28.25 -16.29 0.22
N SER A 59 -27.81 -17.52 -0.06
CA SER A 59 -26.41 -17.88 0.00
C SER A 59 -25.74 -16.99 -1.03
N SER A 60 -25.18 -15.88 -0.56
CA SER A 60 -24.36 -15.01 -1.38
C SER A 60 -23.10 -15.81 -1.70
N SER A 61 -23.19 -16.61 -2.75
CA SER A 61 -22.02 -17.23 -3.38
C SER A 61 -21.11 -16.07 -3.73
N ALA A 62 -19.99 -15.95 -3.00
CA ALA A 62 -18.96 -15.00 -3.34
C ALA A 62 -18.66 -15.16 -4.84
N PRO A 63 -18.53 -14.07 -5.60
CA PRO A 63 -18.26 -14.18 -7.02
C PRO A 63 -16.96 -14.96 -7.21
N THR A 64 -17.08 -16.19 -7.73
CA THR A 64 -15.93 -16.95 -8.16
C THR A 64 -15.34 -16.19 -9.33
N ASP A 65 -14.17 -15.59 -9.12
CA ASP A 65 -13.43 -14.89 -10.16
C ASP A 65 -13.09 -15.88 -11.28
N THR A 66 -13.82 -15.80 -12.38
CA THR A 66 -13.68 -16.70 -13.54
C THR A 66 -12.59 -16.28 -14.50
N GLN A 67 -11.90 -15.17 -14.23
CA GLN A 67 -10.83 -14.62 -15.05
C GLN A 67 -9.47 -14.77 -14.38
N GLU A 68 -8.42 -14.87 -15.20
CA GLU A 68 -7.05 -14.78 -14.73
C GLU A 68 -6.79 -13.40 -14.11
N LYS A 69 -5.96 -13.37 -13.07
CA LYS A 69 -5.58 -12.13 -12.39
C LYS A 69 -4.12 -11.84 -12.64
N THR A 70 -3.83 -10.64 -13.13
CA THR A 70 -2.44 -10.16 -13.24
C THR A 70 -2.13 -9.24 -12.08
N LEU A 71 -1.05 -9.55 -11.36
CA LEU A 71 -0.45 -8.68 -10.36
C LEU A 71 0.79 -8.03 -10.96
N ARG A 72 0.92 -6.72 -10.78
CA ARG A 72 2.12 -5.97 -11.10
C ARG A 72 2.75 -5.43 -9.81
N LEU A 73 3.96 -5.90 -9.54
CA LEU A 73 4.73 -5.55 -8.35
C LEU A 73 5.89 -4.65 -8.78
N SER A 74 6.04 -3.48 -8.17
CA SER A 74 7.10 -2.54 -8.57
C SER A 74 7.85 -1.96 -7.38
N VAL A 75 9.12 -1.63 -7.62
CA VAL A 75 9.93 -0.79 -6.73
C VAL A 75 10.62 0.26 -7.60
N SER A 76 10.55 1.52 -7.22
CA SER A 76 11.21 2.64 -7.88
C SER A 76 11.92 3.52 -6.85
N GLY A 77 12.79 4.41 -7.31
CA GLY A 77 13.53 5.33 -6.46
C GLY A 77 14.70 5.96 -7.19
N GLU A 78 15.44 6.81 -6.50
CA GLU A 78 16.59 7.55 -7.06
C GLU A 78 17.86 6.68 -7.16
N ALA A 79 17.95 5.63 -6.35
CA ALA A 79 19.09 4.72 -6.37
C ALA A 79 19.11 3.88 -7.67
N PRO A 80 20.29 3.56 -8.23
CA PRO A 80 20.37 2.73 -9.44
C PRO A 80 19.95 1.27 -9.19
N ALA A 81 20.04 0.79 -7.95
CA ALA A 81 19.67 -0.56 -7.55
C ALA A 81 19.22 -0.61 -6.09
N ALA A 82 18.39 -1.60 -5.76
CA ALA A 82 17.95 -1.90 -4.40
C ALA A 82 17.92 -3.42 -4.16
N LEU A 83 17.88 -3.81 -2.89
CA LEU A 83 17.41 -5.14 -2.52
C LEU A 83 15.89 -5.13 -2.63
N VAL A 84 15.33 -6.04 -3.42
CA VAL A 84 13.88 -6.19 -3.62
C VAL A 84 13.43 -7.59 -3.22
N LYS A 85 12.32 -7.67 -2.49
CA LYS A 85 11.63 -8.91 -2.12
C LYS A 85 10.19 -8.80 -2.56
N THR A 86 9.80 -9.67 -3.48
CA THR A 86 8.41 -9.88 -3.89
C THR A 86 7.94 -11.20 -3.31
N LEU A 87 6.74 -11.22 -2.73
CA LEU A 87 6.12 -12.44 -2.20
C LEU A 87 4.65 -12.41 -2.56
N VAL A 88 4.17 -13.45 -3.22
CA VAL A 88 2.74 -13.69 -3.45
C VAL A 88 2.39 -15.02 -2.81
N MET A 89 1.32 -15.03 -2.01
CA MET A 89 0.73 -16.21 -1.41
C MET A 89 -0.75 -16.27 -1.76
N THR A 90 -1.18 -17.47 -2.16
CA THR A 90 -2.58 -17.79 -2.41
C THR A 90 -3.14 -18.67 -1.31
N ARG A 91 -4.47 -18.78 -1.24
CA ARG A 91 -5.18 -19.54 -0.20
C ARG A 91 -4.91 -21.03 -0.25
N ASP A 92 -4.61 -21.57 -1.43
CA ASP A 92 -4.18 -22.96 -1.62
C ASP A 92 -2.72 -23.23 -1.15
N GLY A 93 -2.06 -22.23 -0.56
CA GLY A 93 -0.71 -22.34 -0.02
C GLY A 93 0.40 -22.19 -1.05
N LYS A 94 0.08 -21.94 -2.34
CA LYS A 94 1.13 -21.66 -3.33
C LYS A 94 1.82 -20.34 -3.03
N LYS A 95 3.13 -20.34 -3.23
CA LYS A 95 4.01 -19.21 -2.96
C LYS A 95 4.88 -18.90 -4.17
N ALA A 96 4.93 -17.64 -4.57
CA ALA A 96 5.89 -17.13 -5.54
C ALA A 96 6.83 -16.10 -4.88
N GLY A 97 8.12 -16.20 -5.17
CA GLY A 97 9.16 -15.33 -4.63
C GLY A 97 9.50 -15.57 -3.16
N GLY A 98 9.74 -14.49 -2.42
CA GLY A 98 10.02 -14.48 -0.98
C GLY A 98 11.49 -14.34 -0.60
N GLN A 99 12.38 -14.27 -1.58
CA GLN A 99 13.81 -14.00 -1.38
C GLN A 99 14.11 -12.51 -1.56
N MET A 100 15.12 -12.03 -0.83
CA MET A 100 15.66 -10.68 -0.98
C MET A 100 16.75 -10.73 -2.06
N ILE A 101 16.56 -10.04 -3.18
CA ILE A 101 17.47 -10.12 -4.34
C ILE A 101 17.84 -8.71 -4.78
N ARG A 102 19.09 -8.50 -5.18
CA ARG A 102 19.54 -7.23 -5.79
C ARG A 102 18.87 -7.05 -7.15
N GLN A 103 18.20 -5.93 -7.35
CA GLN A 103 17.52 -5.55 -8.60
C GLN A 103 17.91 -4.13 -9.00
N ASN A 104 17.99 -3.88 -10.31
CA ASN A 104 18.12 -2.54 -10.84
C ASN A 104 16.78 -1.80 -10.70
N LEU A 105 16.82 -0.49 -10.45
CA LEU A 105 15.63 0.34 -10.40
C LEU A 105 15.48 1.16 -11.70
N PRO A 106 14.23 1.37 -12.17
CA PRO A 106 12.99 0.85 -11.62
C PRO A 106 12.82 -0.66 -11.87
N PHE A 107 12.37 -1.39 -10.85
CA PHE A 107 12.02 -2.80 -10.91
C PHE A 107 10.52 -2.97 -11.10
N SER A 108 10.10 -3.88 -11.98
CA SER A 108 8.71 -4.29 -12.17
C SER A 108 8.65 -5.79 -12.45
N GLN A 109 7.68 -6.48 -11.85
CA GLN A 109 7.42 -7.90 -12.07
C GLN A 109 5.92 -8.15 -12.20
N ASP A 110 5.54 -8.80 -13.29
CA ASP A 110 4.17 -9.26 -13.48
C ASP A 110 4.04 -10.73 -13.08
N ILE A 111 2.98 -11.06 -12.36
CA ILE A 111 2.64 -12.40 -11.91
C ILE A 111 1.20 -12.67 -12.35
N VAL A 112 1.02 -13.70 -13.17
CA VAL A 112 -0.29 -14.16 -13.61
C VAL A 112 -0.76 -15.27 -12.67
N LEU A 113 -1.95 -15.09 -12.09
CA LEU A 113 -2.62 -16.09 -11.29
C LEU A 113 -3.74 -16.74 -12.10
N PRO A 114 -3.88 -18.08 -12.02
CA PRO A 114 -5.00 -18.78 -12.61
C PRO A 114 -6.35 -18.24 -12.13
N ALA A 115 -7.38 -18.37 -12.96
CA ALA A 115 -8.76 -18.11 -12.56
C ALA A 115 -9.14 -18.87 -11.27
N GLY A 116 -9.93 -18.24 -10.40
CA GLY A 116 -10.30 -18.78 -9.08
C GLY A 116 -9.20 -18.69 -8.02
N SER A 117 -8.01 -18.17 -8.33
CA SER A 117 -6.96 -17.98 -7.31
C SER A 117 -7.36 -16.89 -6.31
N GLU A 118 -7.40 -17.27 -5.03
CA GLU A 118 -7.61 -16.33 -3.93
C GLU A 118 -6.28 -15.91 -3.35
N LEU A 119 -5.97 -14.61 -3.41
CA LEU A 119 -4.81 -14.02 -2.77
C LEU A 119 -5.00 -13.96 -1.26
N THR A 120 -4.03 -14.41 -0.48
CA THR A 120 -4.01 -14.24 0.98
C THR A 120 -3.02 -13.16 1.40
N LYS A 121 -1.85 -13.10 0.76
CA LYS A 121 -0.81 -12.13 1.08
C LYS A 121 0.00 -11.76 -0.15
N VAL A 122 0.23 -10.46 -0.35
CA VAL A 122 1.20 -9.94 -1.31
C VAL A 122 2.09 -8.93 -0.59
N LEU A 123 3.40 -9.14 -0.64
CA LEU A 123 4.40 -8.26 -0.03
C LEU A 123 5.41 -7.84 -1.09
N VAL A 124 5.66 -6.53 -1.17
CA VAL A 124 6.77 -5.95 -1.91
C VAL A 124 7.58 -5.11 -0.94
N LEU A 125 8.87 -5.41 -0.83
CA LEU A 125 9.80 -4.68 0.01
C LEU A 125 10.99 -4.22 -0.83
N GLY A 126 11.28 -2.92 -0.77
CA GLY A 126 12.47 -2.30 -1.35
C GLY A 126 13.39 -1.76 -0.25
N LYS A 127 14.66 -2.13 -0.27
CA LYS A 127 15.67 -1.64 0.68
C LYS A 127 16.91 -1.14 -0.08
N SER A 128 17.37 0.06 0.25
CA SER A 128 18.62 0.63 -0.29
C SER A 128 19.81 -0.28 0.06
N ILE A 129 20.68 -0.57 -0.92
CA ILE A 129 21.86 -1.44 -0.73
C ILE A 129 22.92 -0.72 0.10
N ASP A 130 23.12 0.56 -0.21
CA ASP A 130 24.25 1.34 0.32
C ASP A 130 23.89 2.02 1.64
N GLY A 131 22.69 1.77 2.17
CA GLY A 131 22.15 2.48 3.33
C GLY A 131 21.95 3.97 3.09
N ALA A 132 22.18 4.48 1.87
CA ALA A 132 21.93 5.87 1.51
C ALA A 132 20.45 6.22 1.67
N SER A 133 20.17 7.47 2.09
CA SER A 133 18.83 8.00 2.38
C SER A 133 17.98 8.28 1.14
N ASN A 134 18.14 7.48 0.08
CA ASN A 134 17.40 7.61 -1.15
C ASN A 134 15.93 7.25 -0.90
N GLU A 135 15.02 8.00 -1.50
CA GLU A 135 13.60 7.66 -1.47
C GLU A 135 13.34 6.42 -2.32
N LEU A 136 12.64 5.44 -1.74
CA LEU A 136 12.14 4.26 -2.42
C LEU A 136 10.62 4.26 -2.35
N THR A 137 9.98 3.91 -3.46
CA THR A 137 8.54 3.70 -3.56
C THR A 137 8.29 2.27 -4.00
N CYS A 138 7.37 1.58 -3.34
CA CYS A 138 6.87 0.29 -3.80
C CYS A 138 5.42 0.44 -4.26
N SER A 139 4.99 -0.45 -5.14
CA SER A 139 3.58 -0.57 -5.51
C SER A 139 3.17 -2.01 -5.79
N ILE A 140 1.91 -2.31 -5.49
CA ILE A 140 1.21 -3.55 -5.81
C ILE A 140 -0.05 -3.14 -6.55
N ASN A 141 -0.14 -3.47 -7.83
CA ASN A 141 -1.34 -3.29 -8.63
C ASN A 141 -1.93 -4.66 -8.96
N ILE A 142 -3.15 -4.90 -8.51
CA ILE A 142 -3.91 -6.11 -8.81
C ILE A 142 -4.99 -5.73 -9.82
N ALA A 143 -4.91 -6.31 -11.02
CA ALA A 143 -5.92 -6.12 -12.05
C ALA A 143 -7.31 -6.43 -11.47
N GLY A 144 -8.21 -5.44 -11.53
CA GLY A 144 -9.56 -5.57 -10.95
C GLY A 144 -9.78 -4.84 -9.61
N GLY A 145 -8.80 -4.11 -9.05
CA GLY A 145 -9.16 -2.96 -8.19
C GLY A 145 -8.31 -2.67 -6.95
N ALA A 146 -7.25 -3.43 -6.66
CA ALA A 146 -6.40 -3.11 -5.51
C ALA A 146 -5.07 -2.50 -5.96
N LEU A 147 -4.91 -1.20 -5.70
CA LEU A 147 -3.61 -0.53 -5.73
C LEU A 147 -3.17 -0.27 -4.29
N LYS A 148 -2.00 -0.79 -3.93
CA LYS A 148 -1.29 -0.41 -2.70
C LYS A 148 0.02 0.23 -3.10
N GLU A 149 0.28 1.41 -2.56
CA GLU A 149 1.50 2.16 -2.79
C GLU A 149 1.99 2.68 -1.45
N SER A 150 3.31 2.68 -1.28
CA SER A 150 3.97 3.15 -0.07
C SER A 150 5.35 3.66 -0.45
N SER A 151 5.79 4.73 0.19
CA SER A 151 7.14 5.25 0.03
C SER A 151 7.85 5.31 1.37
N SER A 152 9.17 5.17 1.32
CA SER A 152 10.05 5.28 2.46
C SER A 152 11.27 6.11 2.10
N ARG A 153 11.78 6.84 3.08
CA ARG A 153 13.00 7.65 2.98
C ARG A 153 13.98 7.21 4.07
N GLY A 154 15.27 7.47 3.84
CA GLY A 154 16.30 7.13 4.83
C GLY A 154 16.65 5.65 4.83
N HIS A 155 16.89 5.09 6.02
CA HIS A 155 17.32 3.70 6.19
C HIS A 155 16.17 2.69 6.26
N SER A 156 14.93 3.16 6.32
CA SER A 156 13.75 2.31 6.41
C SER A 156 13.40 1.74 5.03
N PRO A 157 13.03 0.45 4.93
CA PRO A 157 12.59 -0.12 3.68
C PRO A 157 11.24 0.46 3.26
N ALA A 158 11.02 0.60 1.95
CA ALA A 158 9.68 0.81 1.41
C ALA A 158 8.94 -0.53 1.45
N GLU A 159 7.82 -0.59 2.16
CA GLU A 159 7.04 -1.80 2.34
C GLU A 159 5.60 -1.59 1.87
N CYS A 160 5.16 -2.48 0.99
CA CYS A 160 3.81 -2.57 0.48
C CYS A 160 3.27 -3.95 0.83
N LEU A 161 2.19 -3.98 1.59
CA LEU A 161 1.53 -5.20 2.01
C LEU A 161 0.06 -5.15 1.60
N PHE A 162 -0.37 -6.19 0.91
CA PHE A 162 -1.77 -6.48 0.68
C PHE A 162 -2.11 -7.78 1.42
N LEU A 163 -3.19 -7.73 2.21
CA LEU A 163 -3.78 -8.89 2.85
C LEU A 163 -5.14 -9.12 2.22
N GLY A 164 -5.37 -10.33 1.71
CA GLY A 164 -6.68 -10.73 1.20
C GLY A 164 -7.64 -11.09 2.33
N SER A 165 -8.94 -11.06 2.03
CA SER A 165 -10.04 -11.30 2.98
C SER A 165 -10.21 -12.78 3.40
N GLY A 166 -9.11 -13.55 3.50
CA GLY A 166 -9.12 -14.96 3.91
C GLY A 166 -8.00 -15.32 4.88
N ALA A 167 -7.39 -14.32 5.53
CA ALA A 167 -6.40 -14.49 6.58
C ALA A 167 -7.07 -14.34 7.96
N GLU A 168 -7.94 -15.30 8.30
CA GLU A 168 -8.39 -15.57 9.68
C GLU A 168 -8.13 -17.04 10.02
#